data_AF-A0A1C3H364-F1
#
_entry.id   AF-A0A1C3H364-F1
#
_cell.length_a   1.000
_cell.length_b   1.000
_cell.length_c   1.000
_cell.angle_alpha   90.00
_cell.angle_beta   90.00
_cell.angle_gamma   90.00
#
_symmetry.space_group_name_H-M   'P 1'
#
loop_
_entity.id
_entity.type
_entity.pdbx_description
1 polymer ?
#
loop_
_entity_poly.entity_id
_entity_poly.type
_entity_poly.pdbx_seq_one_letter_code
_entity_poly.pdbx_strand_id
1 'polypeptide(L)'
;MGTRWRFAMKKADKDIDNEGVRSPLKGSGGYGIWDITGYYRPTKGLTARAGAFNILDKKYITWGEAKGLADDISRERYSAPGRWFGASLRYDF
;
A
#
# COMPACT_ATOMS: atom_id res chain seq x y z
N MET A 1 -20.10 -5.73 -3.38
CA MET A 1 -19.17 -5.12 -2.39
C MET A 1 -18.09 -6.16 -2.08
N GLY A 2 -16.84 -5.73 -1.94
CA GLY A 2 -15.70 -6.59 -1.65
C GLY A 2 -14.81 -5.94 -0.60
N THR A 3 -14.12 -6.76 0.19
CA THR A 3 -13.08 -6.30 1.10
C THR A 3 -11.78 -7.01 0.76
N ARG A 4 -10.65 -6.31 0.90
CA ARG A 4 -9.33 -6.87 0.64
C ARG A 4 -8.42 -6.56 1.81
N TRP A 5 -7.80 -7.62 2.34
CA TRP A 5 -6.77 -7.53 3.36
C TRP A 5 -5.40 -7.78 2.71
N ARG A 6 -4.43 -6.95 3.05
CA ARG A 6 -3.04 -7.10 2.61
C ARG A 6 -2.13 -7.01 3.83
N PHE A 7 -1.38 -8.09 4.08
CA PHE A 7 -0.43 -8.17 5.18
C PHE A 7 0.96 -8.40 4.62
N ALA A 8 1.95 -7.73 5.21
CA ALA A 8 3.35 -8.02 4.99
C ALA A 8 4.07 -8.06 6.34
N MET A 9 4.88 -9.10 6.54
CA MET A 9 5.69 -9.22 7.75
C MET A 9 6.84 -8.21 7.71
N LYS A 10 7.30 -7.83 8.91
CA LYS A 10 8.52 -7.04 9.06
C LYS A 10 9.69 -7.82 8.44
N LYS A 11 10.54 -7.12 7.69
CA LYS A 11 11.85 -7.63 7.29
C LYS A 11 12.87 -7.05 8.25
N ALA A 12 13.54 -7.88 9.05
CA ALA A 12 14.49 -7.41 10.04
C ALA A 12 15.87 -7.18 9.40
N ASP A 13 16.64 -6.25 9.96
CA ASP A 13 17.97 -5.89 9.46
C ASP A 13 18.92 -7.09 9.44
N LYS A 14 18.75 -8.00 10.40
CA LYS A 14 19.50 -9.27 10.50
C LYS A 14 19.19 -10.27 9.38
N ASP A 15 18.07 -10.11 8.67
CA ASP A 15 17.66 -10.99 7.57
C ASP A 15 18.14 -10.44 6.20
N ILE A 16 18.97 -9.40 6.23
CA ILE A 16 19.52 -8.75 5.04
C ILE A 16 21.02 -8.99 5.03
N ASP A 17 21.50 -9.60 3.94
CA ASP A 17 22.92 -9.72 3.68
C ASP A 17 23.50 -8.33 3.38
N ASN A 18 24.26 -7.82 4.34
CA ASN A 18 24.94 -6.52 4.28
C ASN A 18 26.46 -6.71 4.21
N GLU A 19 26.97 -7.93 3.98
CA GLU A 19 28.42 -8.13 3.83
C GLU A 19 28.94 -7.41 2.57
N GLY A 20 29.97 -6.58 2.75
CA GLY A 20 30.62 -5.85 1.65
C GLY A 20 29.86 -4.64 1.09
N VAL A 21 28.71 -4.27 1.66
CA VAL A 21 27.92 -3.13 1.19
C VAL A 21 28.39 -1.83 1.87
N ARG A 22 28.69 -0.79 1.07
CA ARG A 22 29.16 0.52 1.56
C ARG A 22 28.14 1.26 2.45
N SER A 23 26.85 0.98 2.30
CA SER A 23 25.76 1.54 3.09
C SER A 23 24.79 0.43 3.51
N PRO A 24 24.67 0.11 4.81
CA PRO A 24 23.81 -0.98 5.26
C PRO A 24 22.34 -0.70 4.95
N LEU A 25 21.68 -1.67 4.34
CA LEU A 25 20.24 -1.62 4.06
C LEU A 25 19.45 -1.83 5.36
N LYS A 26 18.52 -0.92 5.64
CA LYS A 26 17.60 -1.06 6.77
C LYS A 26 16.38 -1.88 6.37
N GLY A 27 15.96 -2.81 7.20
CA GLY A 27 14.74 -3.60 7.07
C GLY A 27 13.47 -2.76 7.15
N SER A 28 12.39 -3.23 6.53
CA SER A 28 11.10 -2.53 6.47
C SER A 28 10.14 -3.01 7.56
N GLY A 29 9.38 -2.09 8.15
CA GLY A 29 8.32 -2.43 9.09
C GLY A 29 7.23 -3.31 8.46
N GLY A 30 6.63 -4.17 9.29
CA GLY A 30 5.44 -4.93 8.87
C GLY A 30 4.22 -4.02 8.78
N TYR A 31 3.30 -4.35 7.88
CA TYR A 31 2.08 -3.57 7.68
C TYR A 31 0.86 -4.46 7.45
N GLY A 32 -0.29 -3.96 7.88
CA GLY A 32 -1.61 -4.52 7.60
C GLY A 32 -2.47 -3.42 7.00
N ILE A 33 -2.96 -3.63 5.78
CA ILE A 33 -3.79 -2.69 5.05
C ILE A 33 -5.14 -3.37 4.82
N TRP A 34 -6.20 -2.61 5.07
CA TRP A 34 -7.56 -3.03 4.79
C TRP A 34 -8.22 -2.07 3.82
N ASP A 35 -8.71 -2.63 2.72
CA ASP A 35 -9.40 -1.92 1.66
C ASP A 35 -10.84 -2.44 1.55
N ILE A 36 -11.79 -1.52 1.36
CA ILE A 36 -13.20 -1.82 1.15
C ILE A 36 -13.65 -1.18 -0.16
N THR A 37 -14.30 -1.96 -1.02
CA THR A 37 -14.85 -1.48 -2.29
C THR A 37 -16.30 -1.90 -2.46
N GLY A 38 -17.11 -0.98 -2.95
CA GLY A 38 -18.51 -1.18 -3.30
C GLY A 38 -18.73 -0.90 -4.78
N TYR A 39 -19.70 -1.59 -5.36
CA TYR A 39 -20.24 -1.18 -6.65
C TYR A 39 -21.76 -1.30 -6.60
N TYR A 40 -22.40 -0.41 -7.35
CA TYR A 40 -23.85 -0.34 -7.47
C TYR A 40 -24.21 -0.08 -8.94
N ARG A 41 -25.21 -0.81 -9.43
CA ARG A 41 -25.71 -0.71 -10.81
C ARG A 41 -27.18 -0.31 -10.75
N PRO A 42 -27.50 0.99 -10.67
CA PRO A 42 -28.89 1.43 -10.63
C PRO A 42 -29.63 1.10 -11.93
N THR A 43 -28.93 1.10 -13.08
CA THR A 43 -29.49 0.77 -14.39
C THR A 43 -28.53 -0.15 -15.16
N LYS A 44 -29.00 -0.79 -16.24
CA LYS A 44 -28.18 -1.74 -17.02
C LYS A 44 -26.94 -1.09 -17.64
N GLY A 45 -27.03 0.19 -18.02
CA GLY A 45 -25.95 0.98 -18.61
C GLY A 45 -25.08 1.74 -17.60
N LEU A 46 -25.51 1.91 -16.34
CA LEU A 46 -24.77 2.71 -15.35
C LEU A 46 -24.16 1.83 -14.26
N THR A 47 -22.84 1.91 -14.10
CA THR A 47 -22.11 1.25 -13.00
C THR A 47 -21.35 2.30 -12.18
N ALA A 48 -21.80 2.51 -10.95
CA ALA A 48 -21.08 3.29 -9.96
C ALA A 48 -20.19 2.35 -9.12
N ARG A 49 -18.94 2.75 -8.87
CA ARG A 49 -18.05 2.07 -7.93
C ARG A 49 -17.48 3.09 -6.96
N ALA A 50 -17.30 2.70 -5.72
CA ALA A 50 -16.67 3.50 -4.68
C ALA A 50 -15.77 2.61 -3.84
N GLY A 51 -14.70 3.17 -3.29
CA GLY A 51 -13.76 2.44 -2.45
C GLY A 51 -13.08 3.33 -1.43
N ALA A 52 -12.84 2.77 -0.26
CA ALA A 52 -11.99 3.30 0.78
C ALA A 52 -10.78 2.38 0.92
N PHE A 53 -9.58 2.94 0.78
CA PHE A 53 -8.33 2.21 0.78
C PHE A 53 -7.47 2.64 1.97
N ASN A 54 -6.73 1.70 2.55
CA ASN A 54 -5.92 1.91 3.75
C ASN A 54 -6.73 2.49 4.93
N ILE A 55 -7.82 1.81 5.30
CA ILE A 55 -8.75 2.28 6.34
C ILE A 55 -8.05 2.52 7.69
N LEU A 56 -7.06 1.68 8.00
CA LEU A 56 -6.25 1.72 9.22
C LEU A 56 -5.20 2.86 9.24
N ASP A 57 -5.14 3.68 8.18
CA ASP A 57 -4.23 4.81 8.02
C ASP A 57 -2.76 4.48 8.34
N LYS A 58 -2.32 3.31 7.88
CA LYS A 58 -0.96 2.85 8.15
C LYS A 58 0.00 3.49 7.16
N LYS A 59 0.97 4.24 7.66
CA LYS A 59 2.17 4.64 6.89
C LYS A 59 3.08 3.43 6.77
N TYR A 60 3.31 2.94 5.56
CA TYR A 60 4.14 1.76 5.30
C TYR A 60 5.03 1.98 4.08
N ILE A 61 6.12 1.22 3.99
CA ILE A 61 6.94 1.16 2.79
C ILE A 61 7.16 -0.31 2.45
N THR A 62 7.02 -0.66 1.18
CA THR A 62 7.29 -2.03 0.75
C THR A 62 8.79 -2.30 0.78
N TRP A 63 9.20 -3.54 1.04
CA TRP A 63 10.62 -3.92 0.97
C TRP A 63 11.22 -3.62 -0.42
N GLY A 64 10.42 -3.78 -1.48
CA GLY A 64 10.85 -3.52 -2.85
C GLY A 64 11.26 -2.07 -3.11
N GLU A 65 10.57 -1.12 -2.48
CA GLU A 65 10.91 0.32 -2.56
C GLU A 65 12.00 0.69 -1.56
N ALA A 66 11.95 0.11 -0.36
CA ALA A 66 12.88 0.45 0.70
C ALA A 66 14.32 -0.04 0.46
N LYS A 67 14.51 -1.18 -0.23
CA LYS A 67 15.85 -1.73 -0.51
C LYS A 67 16.74 -0.81 -1.37
N GLY A 68 16.14 0.14 -2.07
CA GLY A 68 16.87 1.14 -2.88
C GLY A 68 17.15 2.44 -2.12
N LEU A 69 16.70 2.56 -0.87
CA LEU A 69 16.72 3.80 -0.10
C LEU A 69 17.51 3.55 1.19
N ALA A 70 18.77 4.01 1.21
CA ALA A 70 19.63 3.92 2.39
C ALA A 70 19.27 4.96 3.47
N ASP A 71 18.68 6.10 3.08
CA ASP A 71 18.38 7.22 3.98
C ASP A 71 16.94 7.19 4.51
N ASP A 72 16.79 7.53 5.79
CA ASP A 72 15.49 7.57 6.48
C ASP A 72 14.55 8.64 5.88
N ILE A 73 15.09 9.78 5.44
CA ILE A 73 14.32 10.87 4.81
C ILE A 73 13.68 10.39 3.49
N SER A 74 14.46 9.69 2.67
CA SER A 74 13.95 9.13 1.42
C SER A 74 12.91 8.06 1.70
N ARG A 75 13.17 7.19 2.69
CA ARG A 75 12.23 6.17 3.13
C ARG A 75 10.89 6.74 3.59
N GLU A 76 10.90 7.90 4.24
CA GLU A 76 9.69 8.57 4.65
C GLU A 76 8.90 9.16 3.48
N ARG A 77 9.58 9.70 2.46
CA ARG A 77 8.93 10.25 1.25
C ARG A 77 8.33 9.18 0.34
N TYR A 78 8.99 8.03 0.23
CA TYR A 78 8.50 6.88 -0.54
C TYR A 78 7.54 5.99 0.26
N SER A 79 7.24 6.36 1.52
CA SER A 79 6.18 5.67 2.23
C SER A 79 4.85 5.86 1.53
N ALA A 80 4.08 4.78 1.46
CA ALA A 80 2.78 4.78 0.83
C ALA A 80 1.87 5.83 1.50
N PRO A 81 1.00 6.48 0.70
CA PRO A 81 0.03 7.43 1.23
C PRO A 81 -0.88 6.75 2.26
N GLY A 82 -1.38 7.55 3.19
CA GLY A 82 -2.35 7.13 4.20
C GLY A 82 -3.70 6.72 3.59
N ARG A 83 -4.77 6.90 4.34
CA ARG A 83 -6.12 6.59 3.86
C ARG A 83 -6.50 7.45 2.65
N TRP A 84 -7.03 6.82 1.60
CA TRP A 84 -7.58 7.52 0.44
C TRP A 84 -8.89 6.90 -0.03
N PHE A 85 -9.71 7.72 -0.69
CA PHE A 85 -11.03 7.33 -1.19
C PHE A 85 -11.09 7.54 -2.70
N GLY A 86 -11.75 6.63 -3.40
CA GLY A 86 -11.92 6.70 -4.85
C GLY A 86 -13.34 6.36 -5.26
N ALA A 87 -13.86 7.07 -6.25
CA ALA A 87 -15.12 6.74 -6.89
C ALA A 87 -14.93 6.70 -8.41
N SER A 88 -15.62 5.80 -9.08
CA SER A 88 -15.62 5.69 -10.54
C SER A 88 -17.03 5.49 -11.04
N LEU A 89 -17.41 6.20 -12.10
CA LEU A 89 -18.65 6.01 -12.81
C LEU A 89 -18.34 5.46 -14.19
N ARG A 90 -19.03 4.41 -14.61
CA ARG A 90 -18.96 3.87 -15.97
C ARG A 90 -20.36 3.87 -16.56
N TYR A 91 -20.48 4.37 -17.79
CA TYR A 91 -21.69 4.31 -18.56
C TYR A 91 -21.42 3.57 -19.88
N ASP A 92 -22.20 2.53 -20.16
CA ASP A 92 -22.14 1.72 -21.38
C ASP A 92 -23.37 2.05 -22.25
N PHE A 93 -23.13 2.45 -23.51
CA PHE A 93 -24.15 2.85 -24.51
C PHE A 93 -24.58 1.68 -25.38
#